data_AF-A0A7S4QF89-F1
#
_entry.id   AF-A0A7S4QF89-F1
#
_cell.length_a   1.000
_cell.length_b   1.000
_cell.length_c   1.000
_cell.angle_alpha   90.00
_cell.angle_beta   90.00
_cell.angle_gamma   90.00
#
_symmetry.space_group_name_H-M   'P 1'
#
loop_
_entity.id
_entity.type
_entity.pdbx_description
1 polymer ?
#
loop_
_entity_poly.entity_id
_entity_poly.type
_entity_poly.pdbx_seq_one_letter_code
_entity_poly.pdbx_strand_id
1 'polypeptide(L)'
;WRGRGAMARDATWQLICHRPLLYHCSDFLTPDECDAVLRMALPLLPPPVDEDKHGDQKQPRGRWKRRVDLEPSDSRLAPEDAALLRRLDQRLAALTGVRTHGGELPWAVHATPPTALLTDVEAEAEGASRRMALGLHVDTNNERQRRWLTFIAYLRTTPPTAGGHTVFPLAQRPGGLEASSERLAASDITGDERERLLPAAHRLLGHGLQHTGRPGATLLPWRPEGTSRDAEDLLRHADRVAEAAALAAEAAPTSTCGSQGLYWYPSGEGLAVPAREGECVAFFTRSEATAGAVDPHSWHGGAAVELGRAEGDGEGVAKWTLQRFREAPVEAQDANSIEAFALR
;
A
#
# COMPACT_ATOMS: atom_id res chain seq x y z
N TRP A 1 -2.34 -35.33 22.67
CA TRP A 1 -1.54 -34.12 22.39
C TRP A 1 -2.20 -32.92 23.07
N ARG A 2 -1.89 -32.65 24.34
CA ARG A 2 -2.21 -31.39 25.02
C ARG A 2 -0.96 -30.51 24.97
N GLY A 3 -0.58 -30.11 23.76
CA GLY A 3 0.47 -29.12 23.57
C GLY A 3 -0.10 -27.77 24.00
N ARG A 4 0.61 -27.04 24.87
CA ARG A 4 0.34 -25.63 25.13
C ARG A 4 0.31 -24.95 23.76
N GLY A 5 -0.88 -24.59 23.28
CA GLY A 5 -1.00 -23.82 22.05
C GLY A 5 -0.14 -22.60 22.23
N ALA A 6 0.87 -22.43 21.38
CA ALA A 6 1.65 -21.20 21.35
C ALA A 6 0.63 -20.06 21.25
N MET A 7 0.50 -19.27 22.32
CA MET A 7 -0.42 -18.14 22.31
C MET A 7 -0.04 -17.28 21.12
N ALA A 8 -1.05 -16.78 20.40
CA ALA A 8 -0.81 -15.82 19.33
C ALA A 8 0.08 -14.72 19.92
N ARG A 9 1.21 -14.45 19.25
CA ARG A 9 2.13 -13.38 19.67
C ARG A 9 1.32 -12.09 19.82
N ASP A 10 1.50 -11.40 20.95
CA ASP A 10 0.88 -10.11 21.20
C ASP A 10 1.52 -9.08 20.26
N ALA A 11 0.84 -8.76 19.16
CA ALA A 11 1.22 -7.69 18.25
C ALA A 11 0.64 -6.37 18.78
N THR A 12 1.48 -5.35 18.99
CA THR A 12 1.02 -4.04 19.47
C THR A 12 0.78 -3.10 18.29
N TRP A 13 -0.42 -2.53 18.20
CA TRP A 13 -0.74 -1.50 17.21
C TRP A 13 -0.46 -0.12 17.77
N GLN A 14 0.32 0.65 17.03
CA GLN A 14 0.47 2.07 17.25
C GLN A 14 -0.37 2.82 16.21
N LEU A 15 -1.29 3.66 16.69
CA LEU A 15 -1.98 4.60 15.84
C LEU A 15 -0.98 5.65 15.32
N ILE A 16 -0.85 5.78 14.00
CA ILE A 16 0.11 6.71 13.38
C ILE A 16 -0.58 7.79 12.53
N CYS A 17 -1.80 7.56 12.05
CA CYS A 17 -2.58 8.57 11.34
C CYS A 17 -4.07 8.41 11.66
N HIS A 18 -4.79 9.52 11.78
CA HIS A 18 -6.25 9.53 11.94
C HIS A 18 -7.00 9.65 10.61
N ARG A 19 -6.33 10.11 9.54
CA ARG A 19 -6.91 10.33 8.21
C ARG A 19 -5.87 9.98 7.14
N PRO A 20 -5.91 8.77 6.57
CA PRO A 20 -6.83 7.70 6.90
C PRO A 20 -6.53 7.15 8.30
N LEU A 21 -7.49 6.46 8.93
CA LEU A 21 -7.20 5.75 10.16
C LEU A 21 -6.17 4.64 9.87
N LEU A 22 -4.96 4.81 10.39
CA LEU A 22 -3.80 4.02 10.02
C LEU A 22 -2.98 3.64 11.26
N TYR A 23 -2.73 2.35 11.37
CA TYR A 23 -1.95 1.75 12.43
C TYR A 23 -0.67 1.11 11.88
N HIS A 24 0.37 1.12 12.69
CA HIS A 24 1.63 0.44 12.44
C HIS A 24 1.88 -0.60 13.53
N CYS A 25 2.45 -1.73 13.13
CA CYS A 25 2.89 -2.79 14.01
C CYS A 25 4.33 -3.16 13.63
N SER A 26 5.27 -2.92 14.54
CA SER A 26 6.71 -3.09 14.29
C SER A 26 7.17 -4.55 14.28
N ASP A 27 6.35 -5.47 14.79
CA ASP A 27 6.75 -6.86 15.00
C ASP A 27 5.62 -7.84 14.63
N PHE A 28 4.90 -7.52 13.56
CA PHE A 28 3.76 -8.28 13.09
C PHE A 28 4.13 -9.69 12.64
N LEU A 29 5.24 -9.88 11.91
CA LEU A 29 5.82 -11.18 11.56
C LEU A 29 7.22 -11.33 12.17
N THR A 30 7.61 -12.54 12.54
CA THR A 30 9.03 -12.85 12.80
C THR A 30 9.80 -12.97 11.48
N PRO A 31 11.15 -12.88 11.51
CA PRO A 31 11.97 -13.22 10.35
C PRO A 31 11.67 -14.62 9.80
N ASP A 32 11.58 -15.64 10.67
CA ASP A 32 11.23 -17.01 10.27
C ASP A 32 9.84 -17.11 9.60
N GLU A 33 8.86 -16.33 10.07
CA GLU A 33 7.53 -16.27 9.44
C GLU A 33 7.61 -15.59 8.06
N CYS A 34 8.43 -14.54 7.91
CA CYS A 34 8.68 -13.89 6.61
C CYS A 34 9.30 -14.87 5.62
N ASP A 35 10.36 -15.58 6.03
CA ASP A 35 11.04 -16.58 5.21
C ASP A 35 10.12 -17.73 4.82
N ALA A 36 9.29 -18.21 5.75
CA ALA A 36 8.30 -19.24 5.45
C ALA A 36 7.30 -18.78 4.37
N VAL A 37 6.79 -17.54 4.46
CA VAL A 37 5.88 -16.98 3.45
C VAL A 37 6.56 -16.84 2.10
N LEU A 38 7.80 -16.38 2.07
CA LEU A 38 8.57 -16.28 0.82
C LEU A 38 8.82 -17.65 0.21
N ARG A 39 9.16 -18.66 1.01
CA ARG A 39 9.35 -20.05 0.57
C ARG A 39 8.07 -20.65 -0.02
N MET A 40 6.90 -20.34 0.56
CA MET A 40 5.60 -20.72 -0.02
C MET A 40 5.36 -20.04 -1.38
N ALA A 41 5.66 -18.74 -1.47
CA ALA A 41 5.30 -17.92 -2.62
C ALA A 41 6.23 -18.13 -3.83
N LEU A 42 7.54 -18.21 -3.62
CA LEU A 42 8.55 -18.20 -4.68
C LEU A 42 8.32 -19.24 -5.79
N PRO A 43 8.03 -20.53 -5.49
CA PRO A 43 7.80 -21.54 -6.51
C PRO A 43 6.50 -21.34 -7.30
N LEU A 44 5.56 -20.57 -6.75
CA LEU A 44 4.23 -20.35 -7.31
C LEU A 44 4.13 -19.05 -8.11
N LEU A 45 5.12 -18.16 -8.00
CA LEU A 45 5.10 -16.91 -8.75
C LEU A 45 5.30 -17.19 -10.25
N PRO A 46 4.53 -16.53 -11.13
CA PRO A 46 4.69 -16.69 -12.58
C PRO A 46 6.12 -16.28 -12.97
N PRO A 47 6.80 -16.96 -13.92
CA PRO A 47 8.15 -16.60 -14.32
C PRO A 47 8.22 -15.12 -14.77
N PRO A 48 9.39 -14.46 -14.68
CA PRO A 48 9.58 -13.17 -15.31
C PRO A 48 9.18 -13.27 -16.79
N VAL A 49 8.35 -12.35 -17.26
CA VAL A 49 7.98 -12.31 -18.68
C VAL A 49 9.18 -11.74 -19.44
N ASP A 50 9.81 -12.55 -20.29
CA ASP A 50 10.88 -12.11 -21.19
C ASP A 50 10.31 -11.02 -22.11
N GLU A 51 10.77 -9.77 -21.95
CA GLU A 51 10.27 -8.61 -22.72
C GLU A 51 10.46 -8.76 -24.25
N ASP A 52 11.34 -9.66 -24.70
CA ASP A 52 11.81 -9.74 -26.09
C ASP A 52 11.10 -10.79 -26.97
N LYS A 53 10.28 -11.69 -26.42
CA LYS A 53 9.77 -12.85 -27.18
C LYS A 53 8.37 -12.71 -27.78
N HIS A 54 7.65 -11.62 -27.54
CA HIS A 54 6.31 -11.40 -28.12
C HIS A 54 6.34 -10.16 -29.02
N GLY A 55 6.74 -10.38 -30.28
CA GLY A 55 6.67 -9.37 -31.33
C GLY A 55 5.30 -8.69 -31.35
N ASP A 56 5.32 -7.36 -31.41
CA ASP A 56 4.20 -6.41 -31.56
C ASP A 56 3.39 -5.98 -30.34
N GLN A 57 3.53 -6.58 -29.15
CA GLN A 57 3.02 -5.96 -27.93
C GLN A 57 4.16 -5.71 -26.95
N LYS A 58 4.88 -4.61 -27.17
CA LYS A 58 5.76 -4.03 -26.15
C LYS A 58 4.91 -3.76 -24.91
N GLN A 59 4.94 -4.69 -23.97
CA GLN A 59 4.37 -4.43 -22.67
C GLN A 59 5.13 -3.25 -22.07
N PRO A 60 4.44 -2.25 -21.50
CA PRO A 60 5.09 -1.08 -20.95
C PRO A 60 6.14 -1.52 -19.91
N ARG A 61 7.40 -1.16 -20.16
CA ARG A 61 8.55 -1.43 -19.29
C ARG A 61 8.20 -1.07 -17.85
N GLY A 62 8.54 -1.95 -16.90
CA GLY A 62 8.49 -1.64 -15.46
C GLY A 62 7.14 -1.81 -14.75
N ARG A 63 6.17 -2.57 -15.29
CA ARG A 63 4.82 -2.70 -14.68
C ARG A 63 4.45 -4.06 -14.07
N TRP A 64 5.42 -4.90 -13.72
CA TRP A 64 5.10 -6.25 -13.27
C TRP A 64 5.18 -6.39 -11.76
N LYS A 65 4.08 -6.06 -11.09
CA LYS A 65 3.81 -6.59 -9.76
C LYS A 65 3.44 -8.06 -9.92
N ARG A 66 4.34 -8.98 -9.54
CA ARG A 66 4.04 -10.41 -9.54
C ARG A 66 3.19 -10.72 -8.30
N ARG A 67 2.16 -11.55 -8.48
CA ARG A 67 1.22 -11.91 -7.42
C ARG A 67 1.06 -13.42 -7.34
N VAL A 68 0.98 -13.94 -6.12
CA VAL A 68 0.44 -15.25 -5.83
C VAL A 68 -0.52 -15.13 -4.66
N ASP A 69 -1.62 -15.88 -4.72
CA ASP A 69 -2.56 -16.02 -3.63
C ASP A 69 -2.26 -17.30 -2.84
N LEU A 70 -2.17 -17.18 -1.52
CA LEU A 70 -1.92 -18.25 -0.57
C LEU A 70 -3.16 -18.47 0.30
N GLU A 71 -3.68 -19.69 0.29
CA GLU A 71 -4.87 -20.09 1.05
C GLU A 71 -4.50 -21.26 1.99
N PRO A 72 -4.88 -21.25 3.28
CA PRO A 72 -4.54 -22.35 4.18
C PRO A 72 -5.13 -23.72 3.80
N SER A 73 -6.11 -23.76 2.90
CA SER A 73 -6.71 -25.00 2.38
C SER A 73 -6.04 -25.48 1.09
N ASP A 74 -5.04 -24.78 0.57
CA ASP A 74 -4.31 -25.20 -0.63
C ASP A 74 -3.53 -26.49 -0.36
N SER A 75 -3.88 -27.56 -1.08
CA SER A 75 -3.27 -28.87 -0.93
C SER A 75 -1.80 -28.94 -1.34
N ARG A 76 -1.30 -27.90 -2.01
CA ARG A 76 0.12 -27.75 -2.38
C ARG A 76 0.99 -27.29 -1.22
N LEU A 77 0.40 -26.73 -0.16
CA LEU A 77 1.14 -26.24 1.00
C LEU A 77 1.46 -27.37 1.97
N ALA A 78 2.63 -27.29 2.59
CA ALA A 78 2.97 -28.17 3.70
C ALA A 78 2.02 -27.91 4.91
N PRO A 79 1.75 -28.90 5.76
CA PRO A 79 0.86 -28.73 6.92
C PRO A 79 1.25 -27.58 7.85
N GLU A 80 2.56 -27.37 8.05
CA GLU A 80 3.15 -26.30 8.86
C GLU A 80 2.94 -24.90 8.26
N ASP A 81 3.04 -24.79 6.95
CA ASP A 81 2.83 -23.57 6.17
C ASP A 81 1.36 -23.17 6.19
N ALA A 82 0.47 -24.14 5.96
CA ALA A 82 -0.98 -23.96 6.14
C ALA A 82 -1.32 -23.57 7.58
N ALA A 83 -0.63 -24.14 8.58
CA ALA A 83 -0.81 -23.78 9.98
C ALA A 83 -0.32 -22.37 10.30
N LEU A 84 0.75 -21.90 9.66
CA LEU A 84 1.21 -20.52 9.76
C LEU A 84 0.14 -19.55 9.25
N LEU A 85 -0.39 -19.74 8.04
CA LEU A 85 -1.43 -18.87 7.49
C LEU A 85 -2.67 -18.79 8.40
N ARG A 86 -3.12 -19.93 8.98
CA ARG A 86 -4.20 -19.94 9.97
C ARG A 86 -3.87 -19.15 11.25
N ARG A 87 -2.62 -19.18 11.72
CA ARG A 87 -2.18 -18.36 12.85
C ARG A 87 -2.21 -16.87 12.51
N LEU A 88 -1.84 -16.50 11.28
CA LEU A 88 -1.95 -15.12 10.80
C LEU A 88 -3.42 -14.66 10.77
N ASP A 89 -4.34 -15.49 10.27
CA ASP A 89 -5.78 -15.20 10.32
C ASP A 89 -6.30 -15.03 11.75
N GLN A 90 -5.87 -15.88 12.69
CA GLN A 90 -6.21 -15.76 14.10
C GLN A 90 -5.65 -14.47 14.72
N ARG A 91 -4.42 -14.10 14.36
CA ARG A 91 -3.79 -12.83 14.77
C ARG A 91 -4.63 -11.65 14.26
N LEU A 92 -4.98 -11.63 12.99
CA LEU A 92 -5.85 -10.59 12.43
C LEU A 92 -7.21 -10.53 13.12
N ALA A 93 -7.82 -11.68 13.41
CA ALA A 93 -9.12 -11.72 14.11
C ALA A 93 -9.03 -11.18 15.54
N ALA A 94 -7.95 -11.48 16.26
CA ALA A 94 -7.71 -10.92 17.59
C ALA A 94 -7.52 -9.40 17.54
N LEU A 95 -6.86 -8.91 16.49
CA LEU A 95 -6.55 -7.49 16.32
C LEU A 95 -7.76 -6.67 15.87
N THR A 96 -8.62 -7.23 15.02
CA THR A 96 -9.79 -6.51 14.49
C THR A 96 -11.07 -6.77 15.27
N GLY A 97 -11.10 -7.78 16.14
CA GLY A 97 -12.33 -8.28 16.77
C GLY A 97 -13.27 -9.01 15.79
N VAL A 98 -12.88 -9.18 14.52
CA VAL A 98 -13.71 -9.77 13.46
C VAL A 98 -13.06 -11.06 13.01
N ARG A 99 -13.80 -12.18 13.09
CA ARG A 99 -13.31 -13.47 12.58
C ARG A 99 -13.24 -13.47 11.06
N THR A 100 -12.25 -14.15 10.51
CA THR A 100 -12.19 -14.45 9.07
C THR A 100 -13.46 -15.20 8.64
N HIS A 101 -14.00 -14.82 7.49
CA HIS A 101 -15.18 -15.46 6.88
C HIS A 101 -14.96 -15.70 5.38
N GLY A 102 -15.76 -16.56 4.76
CA GLY A 102 -15.58 -16.98 3.37
C GLY A 102 -15.84 -15.91 2.29
N GLY A 103 -16.11 -14.66 2.69
CA GLY A 103 -16.22 -13.54 1.76
C GLY A 103 -14.87 -12.85 1.53
N GLU A 104 -13.90 -13.07 2.42
CA GLU A 104 -12.55 -12.52 2.27
C GLU A 104 -11.74 -13.29 1.22
N LEU A 105 -10.82 -12.59 0.55
CA LEU A 105 -9.89 -13.20 -0.39
C LEU A 105 -8.73 -13.90 0.33
N PRO A 106 -8.01 -14.82 -0.35
CA PRO A 106 -6.78 -15.40 0.16
C PRO A 106 -5.73 -14.34 0.50
N TRP A 107 -4.68 -14.75 1.22
CA TRP A 107 -3.51 -13.91 1.43
C TRP A 107 -2.78 -13.65 0.10
N ALA A 108 -2.52 -12.39 -0.24
CA ALA A 108 -1.84 -12.05 -1.49
C ALA A 108 -0.38 -11.71 -1.23
N VAL A 109 0.55 -12.51 -1.76
CA VAL A 109 1.98 -12.18 -1.76
C VAL A 109 2.30 -11.44 -3.06
N HIS A 110 2.93 -10.27 -2.90
CA HIS A 110 3.34 -9.43 -4.01
C HIS A 110 4.85 -9.22 -4.02
N ALA A 111 5.45 -9.41 -5.18
CA ALA A 111 6.82 -9.01 -5.47
C ALA A 111 6.82 -7.84 -6.45
N THR A 112 7.41 -6.72 -6.03
CA THR A 112 7.63 -5.54 -6.88
C THR A 112 9.12 -5.47 -7.18
N PRO A 113 9.55 -5.88 -8.39
CA PRO A 113 10.97 -5.87 -8.75
C PRO A 113 11.50 -4.43 -8.85
N PRO A 114 12.82 -4.25 -8.77
CA PRO A 114 13.44 -2.98 -9.16
C PRO A 114 13.06 -2.62 -10.60
N THR A 115 12.83 -1.34 -10.83
CA THR A 115 12.57 -0.76 -12.14
C THR A 115 13.58 0.34 -12.39
N ALA A 116 14.11 0.40 -13.62
CA ALA A 116 14.80 1.61 -14.06
C ALA A 116 13.79 2.76 -14.02
N LEU A 117 14.11 3.83 -13.30
CA LEU A 117 13.27 5.01 -13.31
C LEU A 117 13.27 5.63 -14.71
N LEU A 118 12.10 6.11 -15.13
CA LEU A 118 11.99 6.92 -16.33
C LEU A 118 12.81 8.19 -16.16
N THR A 119 13.53 8.60 -17.20
CA THR A 119 14.11 9.95 -17.28
C THR A 119 13.00 11.01 -17.22
N ASP A 120 13.34 12.28 -16.93
CA ASP A 120 12.32 13.35 -16.77
C ASP A 120 11.56 13.51 -18.08
N VAL A 121 12.32 13.48 -19.18
CA VAL A 121 11.82 13.56 -20.53
C VAL A 121 10.87 12.40 -20.85
N GLU A 122 11.21 11.16 -20.46
CA GLU A 122 10.34 10.00 -20.67
C GLU A 122 9.08 10.09 -19.81
N ALA A 123 9.21 10.47 -18.54
CA ALA A 123 8.08 10.61 -17.64
C ALA A 123 7.10 11.70 -18.11
N GLU A 124 7.62 12.86 -18.52
CA GLU A 124 6.82 13.95 -19.08
C GLU A 124 6.16 13.56 -20.41
N ALA A 125 6.91 12.95 -21.33
CA ALA A 125 6.37 12.50 -22.62
C ALA A 125 5.27 11.44 -22.43
N GLU A 126 5.40 10.60 -21.41
CA GLU A 126 4.45 9.53 -21.10
C GLU A 126 3.30 9.95 -20.19
N GLY A 127 3.30 11.19 -19.69
CA GLY A 127 2.41 11.64 -18.61
C GLY A 127 2.42 10.69 -17.41
N ALA A 128 3.55 10.03 -17.17
CA ALA A 128 3.70 8.96 -16.21
C ALA A 128 4.34 9.49 -14.93
N SER A 129 3.76 9.10 -13.82
CA SER A 129 4.39 9.25 -12.52
C SER A 129 5.68 8.42 -12.46
N ARG A 130 6.79 9.06 -12.08
CA ARG A 130 8.13 8.44 -12.04
C ARG A 130 8.22 7.36 -10.98
N ARG A 131 7.73 7.65 -9.77
CA ARG A 131 7.85 6.77 -8.61
C ARG A 131 6.54 6.03 -8.35
N MET A 132 5.38 6.56 -8.71
CA MET A 132 4.10 5.84 -8.59
C MET A 132 3.71 5.14 -9.90
N ALA A 133 4.61 4.29 -10.44
CA ALA A 133 4.43 3.63 -11.73
C ALA A 133 3.14 2.78 -11.85
N LEU A 134 2.68 2.22 -10.72
CA LEU A 134 1.42 1.46 -10.64
C LEU A 134 0.19 2.35 -10.41
N GLY A 135 0.38 3.65 -10.24
CA GLY A 135 -0.66 4.60 -9.85
C GLY A 135 -1.00 4.53 -8.36
N LEU A 136 -2.06 5.25 -8.01
CA LEU A 136 -2.72 5.24 -6.70
C LEU A 136 -4.03 4.47 -6.81
N HIS A 137 -4.50 3.93 -5.70
CA HIS A 137 -5.81 3.30 -5.60
C HIS A 137 -6.38 3.38 -4.18
N VAL A 138 -7.66 3.06 -4.09
CA VAL A 138 -8.33 2.65 -2.85
C VAL A 138 -8.67 1.17 -2.95
N ASP A 139 -8.63 0.45 -1.84
CA ASP A 139 -8.73 -1.01 -1.87
C ASP A 139 -10.14 -1.54 -2.10
N THR A 140 -11.17 -0.71 -2.23
CA THR A 140 -12.48 -1.16 -2.72
C THR A 140 -12.51 -1.46 -4.22
N ASN A 141 -11.38 -1.28 -4.92
CA ASN A 141 -11.24 -1.49 -6.37
C ASN A 141 -11.64 -2.92 -6.82
N ASN A 142 -11.85 -3.08 -8.13
CA ASN A 142 -12.32 -4.33 -8.74
C ASN A 142 -13.64 -4.84 -8.11
N GLU A 143 -14.57 -3.91 -7.86
CA GLU A 143 -15.91 -4.16 -7.32
C GLU A 143 -15.92 -4.77 -5.91
N ARG A 144 -14.82 -4.66 -5.16
CA ARG A 144 -14.71 -5.16 -3.79
C ARG A 144 -15.19 -4.15 -2.76
N GLN A 145 -16.44 -3.72 -2.94
CA GLN A 145 -17.05 -2.66 -2.13
C GLN A 145 -17.11 -2.99 -0.63
N ARG A 146 -17.06 -4.27 -0.26
CA ARG A 146 -17.11 -4.70 1.15
C ARG A 146 -15.81 -4.54 1.91
N ARG A 147 -14.70 -4.25 1.22
CA ARG A 147 -13.40 -4.06 1.88
C ARG A 147 -13.43 -2.81 2.75
N TRP A 148 -13.04 -2.98 4.01
CA TRP A 148 -13.04 -1.89 4.99
C TRP A 148 -11.66 -1.69 5.63
N LEU A 149 -10.82 -2.72 5.65
CA LEU A 149 -9.49 -2.70 6.26
C LEU A 149 -8.49 -3.52 5.44
N THR A 150 -7.33 -2.93 5.20
CA THR A 150 -6.22 -3.58 4.50
C THR A 150 -5.03 -3.72 5.44
N PHE A 151 -4.40 -4.89 5.41
CA PHE A 151 -3.11 -5.16 6.03
C PHE A 151 -2.05 -5.30 4.95
N ILE A 152 -0.91 -4.64 5.13
CA ILE A 152 0.30 -4.81 4.30
C ILE A 152 1.45 -5.11 5.25
N ALA A 153 1.86 -6.38 5.31
CA ALA A 153 3.06 -6.81 6.01
C ALA A 153 4.24 -6.87 5.02
N TYR A 154 5.41 -6.39 5.43
CA TYR A 154 6.61 -6.41 4.59
C TYR A 154 7.43 -7.66 4.89
N LEU A 155 7.71 -8.44 3.85
CA LEU A 155 8.40 -9.74 3.97
C LEU A 155 9.91 -9.63 3.82
N ARG A 156 10.41 -8.49 3.33
CA ARG A 156 11.83 -8.14 3.25
C ARG A 156 12.00 -6.65 3.46
N THR A 157 13.15 -6.25 3.99
CA THR A 157 13.51 -4.83 4.07
C THR A 157 13.95 -4.33 2.71
N THR A 158 13.31 -3.28 2.21
CA THR A 158 13.80 -2.48 1.09
C THR A 158 14.54 -1.28 1.66
N PRO A 159 15.82 -1.05 1.31
CA PRO A 159 16.53 0.17 1.65
C PRO A 159 15.67 1.40 1.31
N PRO A 160 15.37 2.29 2.27
CA PRO A 160 14.50 3.43 2.00
C PRO A 160 15.00 4.34 0.87
N THR A 161 16.31 4.42 0.67
CA THR A 161 16.95 5.16 -0.43
C THR A 161 16.64 4.60 -1.82
N ALA A 162 16.27 3.31 -1.90
CA ALA A 162 15.86 2.65 -3.12
C ALA A 162 14.35 2.78 -3.39
N GLY A 163 13.59 3.53 -2.58
CA GLY A 163 12.14 3.67 -2.75
C GLY A 163 11.36 2.51 -2.12
N GLY A 164 10.36 1.98 -2.82
CA GLY A 164 9.53 0.89 -2.30
C GLY A 164 8.57 1.27 -1.15
N HIS A 165 8.52 2.53 -0.76
CA HIS A 165 7.60 3.00 0.28
C HIS A 165 6.13 2.68 -0.06
N THR A 166 5.29 2.49 0.96
CA THR A 166 3.83 2.59 0.79
C THR A 166 3.44 4.04 1.09
N VAL A 167 2.91 4.72 0.08
CA VAL A 167 2.67 6.17 0.09
C VAL A 167 1.18 6.45 0.20
N PHE A 168 0.82 7.30 1.16
CA PHE A 168 -0.53 7.83 1.38
C PHE A 168 -0.47 9.34 1.14
N PRO A 169 -0.69 9.83 -0.09
CA PRO A 169 -0.52 11.24 -0.43
C PRO A 169 -1.38 12.20 0.40
N LEU A 170 -2.54 11.73 0.84
CA LEU A 170 -3.51 12.54 1.59
C LEU A 170 -3.45 12.30 3.10
N ALA A 171 -2.51 11.49 3.59
CA ALA A 171 -2.42 11.22 5.03
C ALA A 171 -2.13 12.51 5.82
N GLN A 172 -2.90 12.77 6.87
CA GLN A 172 -2.72 13.96 7.71
C GLN A 172 -1.90 13.64 8.96
N ARG A 173 -0.85 14.43 9.19
CA ARG A 173 0.01 14.29 10.37
C ARG A 173 -0.78 14.56 11.67
N PRO A 174 -0.69 13.71 12.71
CA PRO A 174 -1.30 13.99 14.01
C PRO A 174 -0.84 15.33 14.59
N GLY A 175 -1.77 16.06 15.24
CA GLY A 175 -1.53 17.42 15.78
C GLY A 175 -1.64 18.55 14.74
N GLY A 176 -2.42 18.33 13.68
CA GLY A 176 -2.45 19.16 12.47
C GLY A 176 -3.01 20.59 12.61
N LEU A 177 -2.58 21.43 11.65
CA LEU A 177 -2.81 22.87 11.40
C LEU A 177 -2.10 23.88 12.30
N GLU A 178 -2.12 23.79 13.63
CA GLU A 178 -1.53 24.87 14.45
C GLU A 178 0.00 25.00 14.30
N ALA A 179 0.68 23.90 13.98
CA ALA A 179 2.11 23.90 13.73
C ALA A 179 2.47 24.11 12.24
N SER A 180 1.53 24.56 11.40
CA SER A 180 1.72 24.63 9.95
C SER A 180 2.42 25.90 9.47
N SER A 181 2.33 27.03 10.18
CA SER A 181 2.82 28.30 9.62
C SER A 181 4.32 28.29 9.32
N GLU A 182 5.14 27.75 10.22
CA GLU A 182 6.59 27.63 10.01
C GLU A 182 6.95 26.51 9.02
N ARG A 183 6.16 25.43 8.98
CA ARG A 183 6.41 24.28 8.08
C ARG A 183 6.02 24.56 6.63
N LEU A 184 4.98 25.36 6.42
CA LEU A 184 4.53 25.77 5.09
C LEU A 184 5.61 26.59 4.37
N ALA A 185 6.39 27.38 5.10
CA ALA A 185 7.52 28.11 4.53
C ALA A 185 8.64 27.20 3.99
N ALA A 186 8.70 25.95 4.45
CA ALA A 186 9.71 24.96 4.04
C ALA A 186 9.19 23.95 3.00
N SER A 187 7.94 24.06 2.56
CA SER A 187 7.34 23.13 1.59
C SER A 187 7.27 23.74 0.20
N ASP A 188 7.63 22.97 -0.81
CA ASP A 188 7.50 23.37 -2.22
C ASP A 188 6.06 23.32 -2.76
N ILE A 189 5.09 22.97 -1.91
CA ILE A 189 3.67 22.89 -2.26
C ILE A 189 2.99 24.18 -1.82
N THR A 190 2.32 24.86 -2.76
CA THR A 190 1.54 26.06 -2.45
C THR A 190 0.29 25.70 -1.64
N GLY A 191 -0.20 26.65 -0.82
CA GLY A 191 -1.48 26.47 -0.11
C GLY A 191 -2.61 26.05 -1.06
N ASP A 192 -2.70 26.73 -2.22
CA ASP A 192 -3.64 26.43 -3.29
C ASP A 192 -3.53 24.99 -3.82
N GLU A 193 -2.33 24.44 -3.94
CA GLU A 193 -2.16 23.06 -4.43
C GLU A 193 -2.71 22.06 -3.41
N ARG A 194 -2.36 22.23 -2.13
CA ARG A 194 -2.86 21.37 -1.04
C ARG A 194 -4.39 21.40 -0.94
N GLU A 195 -4.98 22.60 -1.02
CA GLU A 195 -6.45 22.76 -0.95
C GLU A 195 -7.19 22.05 -2.10
N ARG A 196 -6.52 21.73 -3.20
CA ARG A 196 -7.13 21.02 -4.35
C ARG A 196 -7.07 19.50 -4.24
N LEU A 197 -6.11 18.93 -3.51
CA LEU A 197 -5.85 17.49 -3.51
C LEU A 197 -7.02 16.68 -2.93
N LEU A 198 -7.56 17.09 -1.77
CA LEU A 198 -8.68 16.39 -1.16
C LEU A 198 -9.97 16.49 -2.01
N PRO A 199 -10.38 17.68 -2.53
CA PRO A 199 -11.47 17.76 -3.50
C PRO A 199 -11.26 16.90 -4.76
N ALA A 200 -10.03 16.81 -5.27
CA ALA A 200 -9.70 15.94 -6.41
C ALA A 200 -9.98 14.46 -6.08
N ALA A 201 -9.51 13.97 -4.93
CA ALA A 201 -9.80 12.60 -4.48
C ALA A 201 -11.31 12.34 -4.31
N HIS A 202 -12.06 13.29 -3.76
CA HIS A 202 -13.52 13.19 -3.66
C HIS A 202 -14.19 13.08 -5.04
N ARG A 203 -13.80 13.92 -6.01
CA ARG A 203 -14.35 13.87 -7.37
C ARG A 203 -14.06 12.54 -8.06
N LEU A 204 -12.84 12.01 -7.94
CA LEU A 204 -12.49 10.70 -8.48
C LEU A 204 -13.40 9.61 -7.90
N LEU A 205 -13.53 9.55 -6.57
CA LEU A 205 -14.40 8.56 -5.92
C LEU A 205 -15.87 8.75 -6.27
N GLY A 206 -16.35 10.00 -6.38
CA GLY A 206 -17.72 10.33 -6.80
C GLY A 206 -18.05 9.87 -8.22
N HIS A 207 -17.03 9.74 -9.08
CA HIS A 207 -17.16 9.16 -10.43
C HIS A 207 -16.88 7.64 -10.46
N GLY A 208 -16.72 6.99 -9.31
CA GLY A 208 -16.39 5.56 -9.23
C GLY A 208 -14.95 5.23 -9.65
N LEU A 209 -14.07 6.23 -9.79
CA LEU A 209 -12.67 6.03 -10.10
C LEU A 209 -11.89 5.70 -8.83
N GLN A 210 -11.54 4.43 -8.69
CA GLN A 210 -10.83 3.89 -7.50
C GLN A 210 -9.37 3.54 -7.78
N HIS A 211 -8.86 3.93 -8.95
CA HIS A 211 -7.48 3.73 -9.38
C HIS A 211 -7.05 4.85 -10.35
N THR A 212 -5.87 5.44 -10.17
CA THR A 212 -5.38 6.55 -11.02
C THR A 212 -4.51 6.12 -12.19
N GLY A 213 -3.99 4.88 -12.18
CA GLY A 213 -3.20 4.33 -13.29
C GLY A 213 -3.89 4.40 -14.66
N ARG A 214 -3.10 4.28 -15.74
CA ARG A 214 -3.49 4.59 -17.13
C ARG A 214 -4.90 4.09 -17.52
N PRO A 215 -5.63 4.81 -18.39
CA PRO A 215 -6.96 4.42 -18.87
C PRO A 215 -7.09 2.98 -19.37
N GLY A 216 -6.04 2.39 -19.97
CA GLY A 216 -6.04 0.98 -20.38
C GLY A 216 -5.94 -0.05 -19.24
N ALA A 217 -5.60 0.39 -18.02
CA ALA A 217 -5.60 -0.42 -16.80
C ALA A 217 -6.87 -0.21 -15.96
N THR A 218 -7.70 0.77 -16.31
CA THR A 218 -9.00 0.99 -15.68
C THR A 218 -10.10 0.46 -16.60
N LEU A 219 -11.14 -0.17 -16.03
CA LEU A 219 -12.24 -0.78 -16.81
C LEU A 219 -13.08 0.23 -17.63
N LEU A 220 -12.84 1.53 -17.47
CA LEU A 220 -13.59 2.57 -18.16
C LEU A 220 -12.84 3.03 -19.42
N PRO A 221 -13.39 2.82 -20.63
CA PRO A 221 -12.81 3.33 -21.87
C PRO A 221 -12.83 4.86 -21.95
N TRP A 222 -13.55 5.53 -21.04
CA TRP A 222 -13.64 6.98 -20.93
C TRP A 222 -13.34 7.44 -19.50
N ARG A 223 -12.78 8.64 -19.35
CA ARG A 223 -12.69 9.36 -18.07
C ARG A 223 -13.58 10.61 -18.13
N PRO A 224 -14.43 10.88 -17.11
CA PRO A 224 -15.19 12.12 -17.04
C PRO A 224 -14.26 13.35 -17.12
N GLU A 225 -14.77 14.45 -17.67
CA GLU A 225 -14.02 15.70 -17.79
C GLU A 225 -13.46 16.14 -16.43
N GLY A 226 -12.21 16.60 -16.40
CA GLY A 226 -11.51 17.01 -15.18
C GLY A 226 -10.88 15.88 -14.35
N THR A 227 -11.38 14.64 -14.44
CA THR A 227 -10.85 13.53 -13.61
C THR A 227 -9.42 13.09 -13.96
N SER A 228 -8.98 13.30 -15.19
CA SER A 228 -7.57 13.09 -15.56
C SER A 228 -6.65 14.04 -14.79
N ARG A 229 -7.01 15.32 -14.73
CA ARG A 229 -6.26 16.33 -13.97
C ARG A 229 -6.26 16.03 -12.47
N ASP A 230 -7.41 15.62 -11.92
CA ASP A 230 -7.51 15.23 -10.50
C ASP A 230 -6.58 14.03 -10.18
N ALA A 231 -6.51 13.05 -11.08
CA ALA A 231 -5.62 11.90 -10.93
C ALA A 231 -4.14 12.31 -11.06
N GLU A 232 -3.81 13.22 -11.97
CA GLU A 232 -2.46 13.76 -12.17
C GLU A 232 -1.99 14.57 -10.95
N ASP A 233 -2.84 15.42 -10.38
CA ASP A 233 -2.52 16.22 -9.18
C ASP A 233 -2.20 15.31 -7.99
N LEU A 234 -3.02 14.27 -7.75
CA LEU A 234 -2.75 13.27 -6.70
C LEU A 234 -1.46 12.48 -6.95
N LEU A 235 -1.22 12.03 -8.18
CA LEU A 235 -0.02 11.27 -8.54
C LEU A 235 1.25 12.10 -8.37
N ARG A 236 1.22 13.36 -8.81
CA ARG A 236 2.33 14.30 -8.65
C ARG A 236 2.66 14.53 -7.18
N HIS A 237 1.66 14.73 -6.33
CA HIS A 237 1.88 14.86 -4.89
C HIS A 237 2.46 13.58 -4.30
N ALA A 238 1.91 12.41 -4.63
CA ALA A 238 2.45 11.13 -4.18
C ALA A 238 3.91 10.89 -4.60
N ASP A 239 4.27 11.28 -5.83
CA ASP A 239 5.66 11.23 -6.30
C ASP A 239 6.59 12.09 -5.44
N ARG A 240 6.21 13.34 -5.15
CA ARG A 240 6.98 14.24 -4.28
C ARG A 240 7.14 13.67 -2.88
N VAL A 241 6.09 13.06 -2.32
CA VAL A 241 6.16 12.39 -1.01
C VAL A 241 7.14 11.22 -1.04
N ALA A 242 7.08 10.39 -2.08
CA ALA A 242 7.97 9.24 -2.26
C ALA A 242 9.44 9.66 -2.43
N GLU A 243 9.68 10.68 -3.24
CA GLU A 243 11.01 11.23 -3.51
C GLU A 243 11.62 11.84 -2.26
N ALA A 244 10.87 12.71 -1.59
CA ALA A 244 11.36 13.38 -0.39
C ALA A 244 11.63 12.38 0.75
N ALA A 245 10.87 11.27 0.83
CA ALA A 245 11.15 10.19 1.76
C ALA A 245 12.48 9.48 1.46
N ALA A 246 12.75 9.17 0.19
CA ALA A 246 14.01 8.55 -0.23
C ALA A 246 15.21 9.46 0.04
N LEU A 247 15.12 10.76 -0.31
CA LEU A 247 16.16 11.75 -0.05
C LEU A 247 16.41 11.97 1.45
N ALA A 248 15.35 11.99 2.26
CA ALA A 248 15.48 12.11 3.70
C ALA A 248 16.22 10.92 4.31
N ALA A 249 16.01 9.72 3.78
CA ALA A 249 16.75 8.53 4.23
C ALA A 249 18.25 8.59 3.85
N GLU A 250 18.60 9.19 2.72
CA GLU A 250 20.00 9.40 2.31
C GLU A 250 20.70 10.44 3.20
N ALA A 251 20.02 11.53 3.53
CA ALA A 251 20.60 12.61 4.33
C ALA A 251 20.82 12.22 5.81
N ALA A 252 20.09 11.21 6.29
CA ALA A 252 19.99 10.85 7.69
C ALA A 252 20.02 9.31 7.91
N PRO A 253 21.04 8.59 7.41
CA PRO A 253 21.05 7.12 7.41
C PRO A 253 21.10 6.52 8.82
N THR A 254 21.67 7.25 9.78
CA THR A 254 21.78 6.85 11.20
C THR A 254 20.82 7.61 12.12
N SER A 255 20.18 8.67 11.62
CA SER A 255 19.24 9.43 12.41
C SER A 255 17.90 8.70 12.38
N THR A 256 17.53 8.21 13.56
CA THR A 256 16.20 7.71 13.93
C THR A 256 15.16 8.83 13.84
N CYS A 257 14.99 9.40 12.65
CA CYS A 257 14.02 10.45 12.36
C CYS A 257 12.61 9.85 12.56
N GLY A 258 12.08 10.04 13.76
CA GLY A 258 10.88 9.38 14.28
C GLY A 258 11.17 7.96 14.79
N SER A 259 10.54 7.59 15.91
CA SER A 259 10.70 6.29 16.59
C SER A 259 10.33 5.05 15.76
N GLN A 260 9.93 5.22 14.48
CA GLN A 260 9.45 4.15 13.60
C GLN A 260 9.95 4.27 12.14
N GLY A 261 10.80 5.25 11.81
CA GLY A 261 11.29 5.43 10.42
C GLY A 261 10.24 5.86 9.39
N LEU A 262 9.07 6.32 9.84
CA LEU A 262 8.01 6.87 9.00
C LEU A 262 8.40 8.26 8.49
N TYR A 263 8.11 8.55 7.22
CA TYR A 263 8.35 9.87 6.66
C TYR A 263 7.04 10.65 6.48
N TRP A 264 6.95 11.80 7.16
CA TRP A 264 5.88 12.78 6.95
C TRP A 264 6.37 13.90 6.05
N TYR A 265 5.61 14.19 5.01
CA TYR A 265 5.94 15.28 4.10
C TYR A 265 5.90 16.64 4.83
N PRO A 266 6.76 17.61 4.49
CA PRO A 266 6.90 18.86 5.26
C PRO A 266 5.61 19.66 5.41
N SER A 267 4.73 19.63 4.40
CA SER A 267 3.41 20.30 4.45
C SER A 267 2.49 19.78 5.56
N GLY A 268 2.80 18.61 6.14
CA GLY A 268 1.94 17.88 7.07
C GLY A 268 0.90 16.99 6.39
N GLU A 269 0.87 16.96 5.06
CA GLU A 269 0.00 16.13 4.24
C GLU A 269 0.83 15.23 3.32
N GLY A 270 0.70 13.92 3.48
CA GLY A 270 1.53 12.92 2.84
C GLY A 270 2.34 12.12 3.84
N LEU A 271 2.19 10.81 3.78
CA LEU A 271 2.94 9.83 4.57
C LEU A 271 3.60 8.81 3.63
N ALA A 272 4.86 8.52 3.86
CA ALA A 272 5.55 7.38 3.26
C ALA A 272 6.00 6.41 4.36
N VAL A 273 5.59 5.15 4.22
CA VAL A 273 5.95 4.06 5.13
C VAL A 273 7.04 3.22 4.47
N PRO A 274 8.24 3.07 5.09
CA PRO A 274 9.28 2.23 4.53
C PRO A 274 8.88 0.74 4.59
N ALA A 275 9.39 -0.05 3.65
CA ALA A 275 9.22 -1.49 3.69
C ALA A 275 10.31 -2.12 4.57
N ARG A 276 9.96 -2.51 5.79
CA ARG A 276 10.87 -3.13 6.77
C ARG A 276 10.36 -4.51 7.15
N GLU A 277 11.21 -5.51 7.01
CA GLU A 277 10.87 -6.91 7.27
C GLU A 277 10.17 -7.08 8.64
N GLY A 278 9.09 -7.84 8.65
CA GLY A 278 8.33 -8.12 9.86
C GLY A 278 7.33 -7.04 10.25
N GLU A 279 7.51 -5.80 9.80
CA GLU A 279 6.59 -4.71 10.08
C GLU A 279 5.31 -4.82 9.25
N CYS A 280 4.22 -4.26 9.78
CA CYS A 280 2.93 -4.19 9.10
C CYS A 280 2.29 -2.83 9.26
N VAL A 281 1.63 -2.36 8.20
CA VAL A 281 0.65 -1.28 8.29
C VAL A 281 -0.74 -1.80 8.03
N ALA A 282 -1.69 -1.32 8.83
CA ALA A 282 -3.10 -1.55 8.65
C ALA A 282 -3.81 -0.20 8.48
N PHE A 283 -4.64 -0.06 7.47
CA PHE A 283 -5.40 1.17 7.24
C PHE A 283 -6.82 0.89 6.80
N PHE A 284 -7.70 1.79 7.21
CA PHE A 284 -9.11 1.70 6.91
C PHE A 284 -9.38 2.40 5.58
N THR A 285 -10.08 1.70 4.68
CA THR A 285 -10.51 2.23 3.38
C THR A 285 -11.87 2.94 3.49
N ARG A 286 -12.55 2.79 4.62
CA ARG A 286 -13.83 3.42 4.96
C ARG A 286 -13.70 4.04 6.34
N SER A 287 -14.31 5.19 6.58
CA SER A 287 -14.20 5.86 7.88
C SER A 287 -15.52 6.41 8.38
N GLU A 288 -15.60 6.65 9.69
CA GLU A 288 -16.75 7.31 10.30
C GLU A 288 -16.95 8.73 9.77
N ALA A 289 -15.86 9.42 9.45
CA ALA A 289 -15.90 10.77 8.87
C ALA A 289 -16.65 10.83 7.53
N THR A 290 -16.73 9.70 6.81
CA THR A 290 -17.47 9.56 5.55
C THR A 290 -18.75 8.76 5.72
N ALA A 291 -19.26 8.61 6.95
CA ALA A 291 -20.42 7.78 7.28
C ALA A 291 -20.27 6.32 6.78
N GLY A 292 -19.05 5.80 6.77
CA GLY A 292 -18.74 4.45 6.28
C GLY A 292 -18.52 4.35 4.76
N ALA A 293 -18.66 5.44 4.00
CA ALA A 293 -18.27 5.47 2.59
C ALA A 293 -16.73 5.37 2.43
N VAL A 294 -16.25 5.23 1.19
CA VAL A 294 -14.80 5.17 0.91
C VAL A 294 -14.12 6.45 1.38
N ASP A 295 -13.06 6.33 2.20
CA ASP A 295 -12.32 7.46 2.73
C ASP A 295 -11.37 8.01 1.65
N PRO A 296 -11.52 9.27 1.21
CA PRO A 296 -10.57 9.87 0.27
C PRO A 296 -9.15 9.97 0.83
N HIS A 297 -8.93 9.91 2.14
CA HIS A 297 -7.57 9.89 2.68
C HIS A 297 -6.90 8.52 2.52
N SER A 298 -7.65 7.45 2.21
CA SER A 298 -7.11 6.10 2.04
C SER A 298 -6.55 5.82 0.64
N TRP A 299 -6.52 6.83 -0.25
CA TRP A 299 -5.75 6.72 -1.49
C TRP A 299 -4.30 6.42 -1.15
N HIS A 300 -3.76 5.37 -1.77
CA HIS A 300 -2.39 4.95 -1.52
C HIS A 300 -1.78 4.24 -2.73
N GLY A 301 -0.47 4.03 -2.70
CA GLY A 301 0.24 3.26 -3.71
C GLY A 301 1.62 2.80 -3.22
N GLY A 302 2.25 1.91 -3.98
CA GLY A 302 3.64 1.54 -3.75
C GLY A 302 4.56 2.40 -4.61
N ALA A 303 5.51 3.10 -3.99
CA ALA A 303 6.59 3.74 -4.73
C ALA A 303 7.44 2.66 -5.43
N ALA A 304 7.95 2.99 -6.61
CA ALA A 304 8.84 2.17 -7.39
C ALA A 304 10.09 1.85 -6.58
N VAL A 305 10.65 0.67 -6.83
CA VAL A 305 11.95 0.29 -6.28
C VAL A 305 12.99 0.61 -7.34
N GLU A 306 13.96 1.46 -7.03
CA GLU A 306 14.94 1.94 -7.99
C GLU A 306 16.04 0.90 -8.24
N LEU A 307 16.31 0.63 -9.52
CA LEU A 307 17.47 -0.15 -9.92
C LEU A 307 18.77 0.61 -9.63
N GLY A 308 19.78 -0.06 -9.06
CA GLY A 308 21.15 0.47 -8.95
C GLY A 308 21.47 1.32 -7.71
N ARG A 309 20.48 1.62 -6.85
CA ARG A 309 20.71 2.27 -5.54
C ARG A 309 20.95 1.29 -4.39
N ALA A 310 20.77 0.00 -4.64
CA ALA A 310 21.13 -1.04 -3.69
C ALA A 310 22.55 -1.51 -3.95
N GLU A 311 23.46 -1.25 -3.02
CA GLU A 311 24.79 -1.86 -3.01
C GLU A 311 24.65 -3.35 -2.72
N GLY A 312 24.95 -4.21 -3.71
CA GLY A 312 24.90 -5.67 -3.55
C GLY A 312 24.67 -6.42 -4.87
N ASP A 313 25.04 -7.69 -4.87
CA ASP A 313 25.46 -8.54 -6.00
C ASP A 313 24.35 -8.96 -7.00
N GLY A 314 23.47 -8.04 -7.39
CA GLY A 314 22.55 -8.24 -8.52
C GLY A 314 21.31 -9.10 -8.24
N GLU A 315 21.18 -9.73 -7.07
CA GLU A 315 19.86 -10.18 -6.58
C GLU A 315 19.07 -8.94 -6.15
N GLY A 316 18.46 -8.30 -7.15
CA GLY A 316 17.83 -6.99 -7.05
C GLY A 316 16.91 -6.86 -5.85
N VAL A 317 17.04 -5.74 -5.15
CA VAL A 317 16.17 -5.31 -4.04
C VAL A 317 14.74 -5.20 -4.56
N ALA A 318 13.96 -6.26 -4.41
CA ALA A 318 12.53 -6.23 -4.67
C ALA A 318 11.79 -5.90 -3.37
N LYS A 319 10.67 -5.17 -3.49
CA LYS A 319 9.72 -5.01 -2.38
C LYS A 319 8.83 -6.23 -2.33
N TRP A 320 8.85 -6.92 -1.20
CA TRP A 320 7.99 -8.07 -0.92
C TRP A 320 6.95 -7.72 0.13
N THR A 321 5.68 -7.96 -0.20
CA THR A 321 4.57 -7.72 0.74
C THR A 321 3.64 -8.92 0.81
N LEU A 322 3.12 -9.18 1.99
CA LEU A 322 1.98 -10.05 2.26
C LEU A 322 0.78 -9.15 2.58
N GLN A 323 -0.29 -9.26 1.79
CA GLN A 323 -1.47 -8.43 1.93
C GLN A 323 -2.69 -9.27 2.33
N ARG A 324 -3.52 -8.69 3.21
CA ARG A 324 -4.86 -9.20 3.51
C ARG A 324 -5.87 -8.07 3.40
N PHE A 325 -6.97 -8.35 2.72
CA PHE A 325 -8.12 -7.46 2.64
C PHE A 325 -9.25 -8.03 3.49
N ARG A 326 -9.64 -7.31 4.53
CA ARG A 326 -10.81 -7.66 5.35
C ARG A 326 -12.05 -7.10 4.69
N GLU A 327 -13.07 -7.95 4.56
CA GLU A 327 -14.38 -7.57 4.08
C GLU A 327 -15.38 -7.54 5.25
N ALA A 328 -16.46 -6.78 5.09
CA ALA A 328 -17.58 -6.85 6.03
C ALA A 328 -18.30 -8.21 5.85
N PRO A 329 -18.73 -8.92 6.91
CA PRO A 329 -19.41 -10.22 6.83
C PRO A 329 -20.66 -10.21 5.95
N VAL A 330 -20.89 -11.25 5.13
CA VAL A 330 -21.96 -11.31 4.09
C VAL A 330 -23.38 -11.09 4.64
N GLU A 331 -23.60 -11.39 5.91
CA GLU A 331 -24.86 -11.13 6.63
C GLU A 331 -25.24 -9.64 6.66
N ALA A 332 -24.26 -8.75 6.47
CA ALA A 332 -24.47 -7.37 6.05
C ALA A 332 -24.86 -7.38 4.55
N GLN A 333 -26.18 -7.49 4.27
CA GLN A 333 -26.72 -7.73 2.94
C GLN A 333 -26.95 -6.48 2.07
N ASP A 334 -26.92 -5.27 2.62
CA ASP A 334 -27.10 -4.00 1.88
C ASP A 334 -25.92 -3.02 2.04
N ALA A 335 -25.81 -2.02 1.15
CA ALA A 335 -24.72 -1.03 1.23
C ALA A 335 -24.71 -0.28 2.58
N ASN A 336 -25.90 0.00 3.11
CA ASN A 336 -26.09 0.63 4.42
C ASN A 336 -25.49 -0.22 5.56
N SER A 337 -25.49 -1.54 5.43
CA SER A 337 -24.93 -2.46 6.42
C SER A 337 -23.40 -2.53 6.38
N ILE A 338 -22.76 -2.25 5.23
CA ILE A 338 -21.29 -2.12 5.14
C ILE A 338 -20.86 -0.80 5.77
N GLU A 339 -21.57 0.28 5.48
CA GLU A 339 -21.34 1.58 6.07
C GLU A 339 -21.50 1.53 7.59
N ALA A 340 -22.62 0.99 8.08
CA ALA A 340 -22.87 0.79 9.50
C ALA A 340 -21.85 -0.15 10.17
N PHE A 341 -21.28 -1.11 9.44
CA PHE A 341 -20.21 -1.96 9.95
C PHE A 341 -18.90 -1.19 10.11
N ALA A 342 -18.55 -0.34 9.14
CA ALA A 342 -17.34 0.49 9.19
C ALA A 342 -17.37 1.59 10.26
N LEU A 343 -18.56 1.89 10.82
CA LEU A 343 -18.74 2.81 11.95
C LEU A 343 -18.44 2.20 13.33
N ARG A 344 -18.27 0.87 13.42
CA ARG A 344 -18.07 0.15 14.70
C ARG A 344 -16.59 0.05 15.06
#